data_AF-K1U106-F1
#
_entry.id   AF-K1U106-F1
#
_cell.length_a   1.000
_cell.length_b   1.000
_cell.length_c   1.000
_cell.angle_alpha   90.00
_cell.angle_beta   90.00
_cell.angle_gamma   90.00
#
_symmetry.space_group_name_H-M   'P 1'
#
loop_
_entity.id
_entity.type
_entity.pdbx_description
1 polymer ?
#
loop_
_entity_poly.entity_id
_entity_poly.type
_entity_poly.pdbx_seq_one_letter_code
_entity_poly.pdbx_strand_id
1 'polypeptide(L)'
;VMEIETEVHKETYTDGDFPFYAMGCTPPVINGAIHFVPTGDWSQFFVMPGGDNELDEGDYVVYLDLTSDKDASGVDLTMQNGWGGTAQAITAKVPVAAGRHSVKIEMPKVEGGNYDIILKPQTADATLDVHSVRVCKITKSNSIPLTDEEKKSRLTDAMGKWIDGMMEATNGYVTSWEVVNEALSGADKDGDGKYDLQSAKRGNVSADDAKNNFYWQDYLGDLDYVRTAVADARKSFADHNG
;
A
#
# COMPACT_ATOMS: atom_id res chain seq x y z
N VAL A 1 8.29 -1.34 -19.94
CA VAL A 1 7.88 -0.50 -18.82
C VAL A 1 6.84 -1.29 -18.06
N MET A 2 7.08 -1.57 -16.78
CA MET A 2 6.13 -2.27 -15.92
C MET A 2 5.42 -1.23 -15.06
N GLU A 3 4.11 -1.39 -14.92
CA GLU A 3 3.29 -0.55 -14.04
C GLU A 3 3.23 -1.18 -12.66
N ILE A 4 3.66 -0.42 -11.66
CA ILE A 4 3.55 -0.77 -10.25
C ILE A 4 2.37 0.02 -9.71
N GLU A 5 1.41 -0.68 -9.15
CA GLU A 5 0.25 -0.09 -8.48
C GLU A 5 0.47 -0.13 -6.98
N THR A 6 0.56 1.04 -6.35
CA THR A 6 0.71 1.18 -4.90
C THR A 6 -0.59 1.70 -4.32
N GLU A 7 -1.24 0.92 -3.45
CA GLU A 7 -2.42 1.36 -2.69
C GLU A 7 -2.06 2.61 -1.86
N VAL A 8 -2.82 3.69 -2.06
CA VAL A 8 -2.64 4.95 -1.33
C VAL A 8 -3.81 5.24 -0.40
N HIS A 9 -5.04 4.87 -0.81
CA HIS A 9 -6.25 5.07 -0.03
C HIS A 9 -7.22 3.91 -0.18
N LYS A 10 -8.03 3.69 0.85
CA LYS A 10 -9.06 2.65 0.88
C LYS A 10 -10.24 3.09 1.75
N GLU A 11 -11.45 2.84 1.26
CA GLU A 11 -12.69 3.09 1.98
C GLU A 11 -13.49 1.79 2.13
N THR A 12 -14.08 1.61 3.31
CA THR A 12 -15.00 0.52 3.66
C THR A 12 -16.12 1.07 4.52
N TYR A 13 -17.31 0.46 4.47
CA TYR A 13 -18.51 1.09 5.04
C TYR A 13 -18.99 0.36 6.30
N THR A 14 -19.58 1.13 7.22
CA THR A 14 -20.24 0.62 8.44
C THR A 14 -21.74 0.70 8.27
N ASP A 15 -22.45 -0.35 8.68
CA ASP A 15 -23.92 -0.43 8.58
C ASP A 15 -24.64 0.77 9.19
N GLY A 16 -25.67 1.25 8.50
CA GLY A 16 -26.47 2.40 8.92
C GLY A 16 -26.96 3.25 7.76
N ASP A 17 -27.29 4.50 8.07
CA ASP A 17 -27.65 5.49 7.06
C ASP A 17 -26.46 5.79 6.13
N PHE A 18 -26.75 6.38 4.97
CA PHE A 18 -25.73 6.77 4.01
C PHE A 18 -24.67 7.67 4.68
N PRO A 19 -23.37 7.33 4.63
CA PRO A 19 -22.36 7.95 5.49
C PRO A 19 -21.83 9.30 4.95
N PHE A 20 -22.20 9.69 3.74
CA PHE A 20 -21.64 10.86 3.06
C PHE A 20 -22.68 11.93 2.72
N TYR A 21 -22.23 13.05 2.16
CA TYR A 21 -23.10 14.12 1.71
C TYR A 21 -24.11 13.62 0.66
N ALA A 22 -25.39 13.87 0.89
CA ALA A 22 -26.46 13.44 -0.02
C ALA A 22 -26.35 14.18 -1.37
N MET A 23 -26.21 13.42 -2.46
CA MET A 23 -26.10 14.00 -3.80
C MET A 23 -26.70 13.07 -4.85
N GLY A 24 -27.96 13.28 -5.24
CA GLY A 24 -28.69 12.38 -6.14
C GLY A 24 -29.54 11.39 -5.37
N CYS A 25 -28.91 10.49 -4.60
CA CYS A 25 -29.60 9.61 -3.66
C CYS A 25 -28.77 9.34 -2.39
N THR A 26 -29.37 8.63 -1.42
CA THR A 26 -28.76 8.28 -0.12
C THR A 26 -28.94 6.78 0.16
N PRO A 27 -28.29 5.90 -0.61
CA PRO A 27 -28.36 4.45 -0.38
C PRO A 27 -27.81 4.11 1.01
N PRO A 28 -28.53 3.36 1.86
CA PRO A 28 -28.02 2.98 3.17
C PRO A 28 -26.85 2.00 3.05
N VAL A 29 -26.12 1.81 4.14
CA VAL A 29 -25.12 0.74 4.25
C VAL A 29 -25.76 -0.47 4.90
N ILE A 30 -25.74 -1.60 4.20
CA ILE A 30 -26.31 -2.87 4.65
C ILE A 30 -25.27 -3.98 4.45
N ASN A 31 -24.95 -4.72 5.51
CA ASN A 31 -23.92 -5.77 5.53
C ASN A 31 -22.53 -5.30 5.04
N GLY A 32 -22.14 -4.08 5.43
CA GLY A 32 -20.86 -3.47 5.08
C GLY A 32 -20.77 -2.93 3.66
N ALA A 33 -21.88 -2.88 2.92
CA ALA A 33 -21.92 -2.36 1.55
C ALA A 33 -22.92 -1.22 1.40
N ILE A 34 -22.56 -0.18 0.65
CA ILE A 34 -23.53 0.82 0.20
C ILE A 34 -24.52 0.13 -0.75
N HIS A 35 -25.77 0.00 -0.31
CA HIS A 35 -26.82 -0.76 -0.98
C HIS A 35 -27.73 0.16 -1.80
N PHE A 36 -27.43 0.26 -3.09
CA PHE A 36 -28.22 1.05 -4.03
C PHE A 36 -29.29 0.18 -4.71
N VAL A 37 -30.55 0.58 -4.56
CA VAL A 37 -31.70 0.02 -5.29
C VAL A 37 -32.18 1.07 -6.30
N PRO A 38 -32.25 0.74 -7.59
CA PRO A 38 -32.64 1.70 -8.62
C PRO A 38 -34.13 2.04 -8.53
N THR A 39 -34.46 3.32 -8.65
CA THR A 39 -35.86 3.80 -8.71
C THR A 39 -36.33 4.06 -10.15
N GLY A 40 -35.41 4.09 -11.11
CA GLY A 40 -35.61 4.59 -12.47
C GLY A 40 -35.29 6.08 -12.64
N ASP A 41 -35.17 6.82 -11.54
CA ASP A 41 -34.73 8.22 -11.56
C ASP A 41 -33.20 8.32 -11.64
N TRP A 42 -32.72 9.46 -12.14
CA TRP A 42 -31.29 9.75 -12.17
C TRP A 42 -30.69 9.72 -10.77
N SER A 43 -29.61 8.95 -10.61
CA SER A 43 -28.93 8.73 -9.33
C SER A 43 -27.42 8.88 -9.43
N GLN A 44 -26.82 9.43 -8.37
CA GLN A 44 -25.41 9.33 -8.05
C GLN A 44 -25.24 9.35 -6.53
N PHE A 45 -24.05 9.02 -6.04
CA PHE A 45 -23.70 9.12 -4.62
C PHE A 45 -22.18 8.99 -4.44
N PHE A 46 -21.65 9.52 -3.35
CA PHE A 46 -20.25 9.34 -2.98
C PHE A 46 -19.98 7.91 -2.53
N VAL A 47 -18.79 7.42 -2.87
CA VAL A 47 -18.23 6.16 -2.36
C VAL A 47 -16.92 6.38 -1.60
N MET A 48 -16.31 7.57 -1.72
CA MET A 48 -15.20 8.06 -0.91
C MET A 48 -15.16 9.61 -1.05
N PRO A 49 -15.19 10.39 0.04
CA PRO A 49 -15.14 11.85 -0.03
C PRO A 49 -13.70 12.33 -0.25
N GLY A 50 -13.53 13.49 -0.89
CA GLY A 50 -12.21 14.03 -1.22
C GLY A 50 -11.35 14.36 0.00
N GLY A 51 -11.95 14.65 1.15
CA GLY A 51 -11.23 14.85 2.41
C GLY A 51 -10.47 13.62 2.90
N ASP A 52 -10.88 12.43 2.46
CA ASP A 52 -10.25 11.14 2.78
C ASP A 52 -9.43 10.60 1.59
N ASN A 53 -9.27 11.40 0.53
CA ASN A 53 -8.63 10.99 -0.73
C ASN A 53 -7.80 12.14 -1.34
N GLU A 54 -6.82 12.61 -0.56
CA GLU A 54 -5.80 13.55 -1.04
C GLU A 54 -4.78 12.81 -1.93
N LEU A 55 -4.64 13.25 -3.17
CA LEU A 55 -3.77 12.66 -4.18
C LEU A 55 -2.69 13.64 -4.63
N ASP A 56 -1.53 13.12 -5.03
CA ASP A 56 -0.52 13.88 -5.77
C ASP A 56 -0.82 13.86 -7.27
N GLU A 57 -0.07 14.65 -8.05
CA GLU A 57 -0.04 14.51 -9.51
C GLU A 57 0.37 13.07 -9.92
N GLY A 58 -0.33 12.49 -10.90
CA GLY A 58 0.03 11.19 -11.45
C GLY A 58 -1.09 10.42 -12.15
N ASP A 59 -0.79 9.18 -12.52
CA ASP A 59 -1.78 8.23 -13.04
C ASP A 59 -2.23 7.32 -11.90
N TYR A 60 -3.54 7.04 -11.83
CA TYR A 60 -4.14 6.24 -10.77
C TYR A 60 -5.06 5.17 -11.35
N VAL A 61 -5.35 4.16 -10.54
CA VAL A 61 -6.44 3.21 -10.76
C VAL A 61 -7.32 3.16 -9.52
N VAL A 62 -8.62 3.05 -9.74
CA VAL A 62 -9.61 2.79 -8.70
C VAL A 62 -10.11 1.36 -8.87
N TYR A 63 -10.04 0.59 -7.78
CA TYR A 63 -10.67 -0.70 -7.65
C TYR A 63 -11.99 -0.55 -6.91
N LEU A 64 -13.09 -0.90 -7.56
CA LEU A 64 -14.43 -0.92 -6.97
C LEU A 64 -14.83 -2.38 -6.71
N ASP A 65 -14.98 -2.79 -5.44
CA ASP A 65 -15.53 -4.10 -5.09
C ASP A 65 -17.07 -4.01 -5.09
N LEU A 66 -17.68 -4.63 -6.10
CA LEU A 66 -19.06 -4.43 -6.47
C LEU A 66 -19.78 -5.78 -6.55
N THR A 67 -20.98 -5.86 -5.97
CA THR A 67 -21.93 -6.92 -6.32
C THR A 67 -23.10 -6.30 -7.08
N SER A 68 -23.55 -6.97 -8.13
CA SER A 68 -24.78 -6.60 -8.82
C SER A 68 -25.74 -7.78 -8.96
N ASP A 69 -27.04 -7.50 -8.95
CA ASP A 69 -28.07 -8.51 -9.15
C ASP A 69 -28.19 -8.97 -10.61
N LYS A 70 -27.76 -8.16 -11.57
CA LYS A 70 -27.74 -8.46 -13.01
C LYS A 70 -26.68 -7.66 -13.76
N ASP A 71 -26.44 -8.04 -15.02
CA ASP A 71 -25.62 -7.22 -15.91
C ASP A 71 -26.28 -5.86 -16.15
N ALA A 72 -25.47 -4.79 -16.17
CA ALA A 72 -25.97 -3.44 -16.40
C ALA A 72 -24.98 -2.57 -17.19
N SER A 73 -25.50 -1.48 -17.75
CA SER A 73 -24.72 -0.47 -18.47
C SER A 73 -25.17 0.93 -18.08
N GLY A 74 -24.38 1.95 -18.43
CA GLY A 74 -24.68 3.33 -18.09
C GLY A 74 -24.25 3.74 -16.67
N VAL A 75 -23.50 2.89 -15.97
CA VAL A 75 -22.88 3.24 -14.69
C VAL A 75 -21.54 3.90 -14.94
N ASP A 76 -21.33 5.07 -14.35
CA ASP A 76 -20.08 5.84 -14.46
C ASP A 76 -19.46 5.98 -13.07
N LEU A 77 -18.13 6.09 -13.02
CA LEU A 77 -17.40 6.51 -11.84
C LEU A 77 -16.69 7.82 -12.18
N THR A 78 -16.90 8.84 -11.35
CA THR A 78 -16.20 10.11 -11.48
C THR A 78 -15.28 10.31 -10.28
N MET A 79 -14.02 10.66 -10.56
CA MET A 79 -13.05 11.15 -9.60
C MET A 79 -12.88 12.66 -9.80
N GLN A 80 -13.30 13.48 -8.83
CA GLN A 80 -13.49 14.92 -9.00
C GLN A 80 -12.78 15.75 -7.91
N ASN A 81 -11.95 16.70 -8.32
CA ASN A 81 -11.17 17.57 -7.43
C ASN A 81 -11.86 18.94 -7.25
N GLY A 82 -12.75 19.01 -6.26
CA GLY A 82 -13.52 20.21 -5.97
C GLY A 82 -14.75 20.41 -6.86
N TRP A 83 -15.47 21.51 -6.61
CA TRP A 83 -16.81 21.74 -7.18
C TRP A 83 -16.82 23.08 -7.93
N GLY A 84 -16.68 23.04 -9.25
CA GLY A 84 -16.65 24.24 -10.11
C GLY A 84 -16.37 23.91 -11.57
N GLY A 85 -16.65 24.85 -12.48
CA GLY A 85 -16.48 24.62 -13.93
C GLY A 85 -15.03 24.40 -14.38
N THR A 86 -14.06 24.71 -13.53
CA THR A 86 -12.63 24.48 -13.75
C THR A 86 -12.06 23.34 -12.90
N ALA A 87 -12.90 22.71 -12.05
CA ALA A 87 -12.48 21.57 -11.25
C ALA A 87 -12.19 20.38 -12.17
N GLN A 88 -11.10 19.67 -11.92
CA GLN A 88 -10.78 18.47 -12.67
C GLN A 88 -11.80 17.37 -12.34
N ALA A 89 -12.38 16.75 -13.36
CA ALA A 89 -13.25 15.60 -13.22
C ALA A 89 -12.85 14.52 -14.24
N ILE A 90 -12.41 13.37 -13.75
CA ILE A 90 -12.07 12.21 -14.56
C ILE A 90 -13.24 11.24 -14.46
N THR A 91 -13.89 10.93 -15.58
CA THR A 91 -15.06 10.03 -15.60
C THR A 91 -14.78 8.83 -16.49
N ALA A 92 -15.05 7.64 -15.97
CA ALA A 92 -14.90 6.39 -16.68
C ALA A 92 -16.15 5.52 -16.51
N LYS A 93 -16.39 4.63 -17.48
CA LYS A 93 -17.48 3.66 -17.42
C LYS A 93 -17.14 2.55 -16.42
N VAL A 94 -18.12 2.13 -15.64
CA VAL A 94 -18.01 0.96 -14.77
C VAL A 94 -18.65 -0.23 -15.49
N PRO A 95 -17.89 -1.26 -15.91
CA PRO A 95 -18.47 -2.52 -16.34
C PRO A 95 -19.20 -3.17 -15.16
N VAL A 96 -20.49 -3.47 -15.32
CA VAL A 96 -21.30 -4.11 -14.30
C VAL A 96 -21.76 -5.47 -14.81
N ALA A 97 -21.31 -6.52 -14.15
CA ALA A 97 -21.74 -7.89 -14.38
C ALA A 97 -22.51 -8.43 -13.17
N ALA A 98 -23.41 -9.39 -13.40
CA ALA A 98 -24.11 -10.08 -12.33
C ALA A 98 -23.12 -10.79 -11.38
N GLY A 99 -23.38 -10.71 -10.07
CA GLY A 99 -22.54 -11.28 -9.02
C GLY A 99 -21.43 -10.34 -8.54
N ARG A 100 -20.58 -10.85 -7.63
CA ARG A 100 -19.51 -10.07 -7.01
C ARG A 100 -18.24 -10.08 -7.84
N HIS A 101 -17.68 -8.91 -8.10
CA HIS A 101 -16.44 -8.73 -8.85
C HIS A 101 -15.74 -7.43 -8.43
N SER A 102 -14.42 -7.38 -8.63
CA SER A 102 -13.64 -6.15 -8.45
C SER A 102 -13.34 -5.53 -9.80
N VAL A 103 -13.76 -4.29 -9.99
CA VAL A 103 -13.60 -3.55 -11.24
C VAL A 103 -12.40 -2.62 -11.14
N LYS A 104 -11.44 -2.75 -12.06
CA LYS A 104 -10.31 -1.83 -12.21
C LYS A 104 -10.68 -0.69 -13.17
N ILE A 105 -10.53 0.55 -12.72
CA ILE A 105 -10.95 1.75 -13.44
C ILE A 105 -9.76 2.72 -13.51
N GLU A 106 -9.29 3.04 -14.71
CA GLU A 106 -8.15 3.95 -14.89
C GLU A 106 -8.57 5.41 -14.68
N MET A 107 -7.77 6.13 -13.89
CA MET A 107 -7.93 7.56 -13.59
C MET A 107 -6.62 8.30 -13.89
N PRO A 108 -6.34 8.59 -15.17
CA PRO A 108 -5.05 9.16 -15.59
C PRO A 108 -4.97 10.67 -15.32
N LYS A 109 -3.74 11.20 -15.24
CA LYS A 109 -3.44 12.64 -15.21
C LYS A 109 -4.14 13.41 -14.08
N VAL A 110 -4.19 12.84 -12.89
CA VAL A 110 -4.55 13.55 -11.66
C VAL A 110 -3.60 14.75 -11.49
N GLU A 111 -4.14 15.93 -11.18
CA GLU A 111 -3.41 17.21 -11.03
C GLU A 111 -2.93 17.46 -9.59
N GLY A 112 -3.31 16.58 -8.66
CA GLY A 112 -3.09 16.71 -7.23
C GLY A 112 -4.23 17.48 -6.53
N GLY A 113 -4.52 17.12 -5.29
CA GLY A 113 -5.61 17.70 -4.49
C GLY A 113 -6.58 16.64 -3.93
N ASN A 114 -7.78 17.07 -3.55
CA ASN A 114 -8.74 16.26 -2.82
C ASN A 114 -9.83 15.75 -3.76
N TYR A 115 -9.83 14.44 -4.06
CA TYR A 115 -10.70 13.88 -5.08
C TYR A 115 -11.88 13.10 -4.50
N ASP A 116 -13.08 13.63 -4.67
CA ASP A 116 -14.31 12.88 -4.44
C ASP A 116 -14.42 11.72 -5.43
N ILE A 117 -14.73 10.52 -4.95
CA ILE A 117 -15.08 9.38 -5.80
C ILE A 117 -16.59 9.18 -5.73
N ILE A 118 -17.23 9.34 -6.88
CA ILE A 118 -18.69 9.38 -7.03
C ILE A 118 -19.11 8.26 -7.99
N LEU A 119 -19.90 7.32 -7.48
CA LEU A 119 -20.57 6.34 -8.33
C LEU A 119 -21.85 6.96 -8.89
N LYS A 120 -22.03 6.84 -10.19
CA LYS A 120 -23.15 7.40 -10.95
C LYS A 120 -23.89 6.27 -11.64
N PRO A 121 -24.81 5.57 -10.96
CA PRO A 121 -25.68 4.61 -11.63
C PRO A 121 -26.55 5.24 -12.72
N GLN A 122 -26.75 6.57 -12.67
CA GLN A 122 -27.62 7.30 -13.59
C GLN A 122 -29.03 6.70 -13.54
N THR A 123 -29.49 6.09 -14.63
CA THR A 123 -30.78 5.40 -14.72
C THR A 123 -30.62 3.90 -14.88
N ALA A 124 -29.45 3.34 -14.55
CA ALA A 124 -29.21 1.89 -14.58
C ALA A 124 -30.22 1.18 -13.66
N ASP A 125 -30.69 0.02 -14.10
CA ASP A 125 -31.81 -0.68 -13.47
C ASP A 125 -31.35 -1.87 -12.61
N ALA A 126 -30.06 -1.96 -12.30
CA ALA A 126 -29.47 -2.97 -11.42
C ALA A 126 -29.30 -2.48 -9.98
N THR A 127 -29.53 -3.41 -9.05
CA THR A 127 -29.15 -3.25 -7.65
C THR A 127 -27.64 -3.37 -7.55
N LEU A 128 -27.01 -2.46 -6.80
CA LEU A 128 -25.56 -2.37 -6.65
C LEU A 128 -25.19 -2.35 -5.17
N ASP A 129 -24.33 -3.27 -4.76
CA ASP A 129 -23.70 -3.27 -3.43
C ASP A 129 -22.22 -2.92 -3.59
N VAL A 130 -21.84 -1.73 -3.12
CA VAL A 130 -20.43 -1.31 -3.11
C VAL A 130 -19.81 -1.67 -1.78
N HIS A 131 -18.88 -2.63 -1.78
CA HIS A 131 -18.26 -3.18 -0.56
C HIS A 131 -17.03 -2.37 -0.13
N SER A 132 -16.25 -1.90 -1.10
CA SER A 132 -15.09 -1.06 -0.83
C SER A 132 -14.61 -0.33 -2.09
N VAL A 133 -13.87 0.73 -1.85
CA VAL A 133 -13.11 1.45 -2.87
C VAL A 133 -11.65 1.42 -2.48
N ARG A 134 -10.77 1.11 -3.43
CA ARG A 134 -9.32 1.20 -3.25
C ARG A 134 -8.71 2.03 -4.36
N VAL A 135 -7.86 2.99 -3.99
CA VAL A 135 -7.15 3.87 -4.92
C VAL A 135 -5.68 3.49 -4.93
N CYS A 136 -5.12 3.22 -6.11
CA CYS A 136 -3.70 2.92 -6.28
C CYS A 136 -3.02 3.91 -7.21
N LYS A 137 -1.86 4.43 -6.81
CA LYS A 137 -0.99 5.24 -7.68
C LYS A 137 -0.24 4.31 -8.63
N ILE A 138 -0.25 4.64 -9.91
CA ILE A 138 0.57 3.96 -10.92
C ILE A 138 1.94 4.63 -10.98
N THR A 139 2.98 3.83 -10.83
CA THR A 139 4.36 4.25 -11.12
C THR A 139 4.94 3.36 -12.23
N LYS A 140 5.56 4.00 -13.21
CA LYS A 140 6.18 3.31 -14.35
C LYS A 140 7.65 3.05 -14.04
N SER A 141 8.01 1.78 -13.92
CA SER A 141 9.39 1.35 -13.71
C SER A 141 9.95 0.70 -14.98
N ASN A 142 11.21 1.04 -15.29
CA ASN A 142 11.97 0.39 -16.37
C ASN A 142 12.78 -0.82 -15.88
N SER A 143 12.75 -1.12 -14.57
CA SER A 143 13.43 -2.27 -13.98
C SER A 143 12.42 -3.27 -13.41
N ILE A 144 12.62 -4.54 -13.73
CA ILE A 144 11.91 -5.65 -13.10
C ILE A 144 12.22 -5.61 -11.59
N PRO A 145 11.23 -5.72 -10.69
CA PRO A 145 11.47 -5.79 -9.26
C PRO A 145 12.35 -7.00 -8.99
N LEU A 146 13.39 -6.82 -8.19
CA LEU A 146 14.22 -7.95 -7.77
C LEU A 146 13.35 -8.94 -6.98
N THR A 147 13.54 -10.22 -7.26
CA THR A 147 13.03 -11.30 -6.41
C THR A 147 13.62 -11.20 -5.01
N ASP A 148 13.00 -11.83 -4.02
CA ASP A 148 13.51 -11.79 -2.65
C ASP A 148 14.88 -12.47 -2.53
N GLU A 149 15.16 -13.48 -3.35
CA GLU A 149 16.48 -14.11 -3.45
C GLU A 149 17.54 -13.14 -4.02
N GLU A 150 17.21 -12.39 -5.08
CA GLU A 150 18.12 -11.39 -5.65
C GLU A 150 18.36 -10.23 -4.69
N LYS A 151 17.33 -9.77 -3.97
CA LYS A 151 17.49 -8.76 -2.91
C LYS A 151 18.40 -9.27 -1.82
N LYS A 152 18.15 -10.49 -1.33
CA LYS A 152 18.95 -11.13 -0.28
C LYS A 152 20.40 -11.25 -0.71
N SER A 153 20.69 -11.76 -1.91
CA SER A 153 22.05 -11.86 -2.43
C SER A 153 22.76 -10.50 -2.50
N ARG A 154 22.13 -9.48 -3.08
CA ARG A 154 22.74 -8.15 -3.19
C ARG A 154 22.96 -7.48 -1.84
N LEU A 155 22.04 -7.66 -0.90
CA LEU A 155 22.14 -7.12 0.45
C LEU A 155 23.21 -7.86 1.26
N THR A 156 23.32 -9.19 1.14
CA THR A 156 24.42 -9.96 1.72
C THR A 156 25.77 -9.44 1.23
N ASP A 157 25.92 -9.24 -0.09
CA ASP A 157 27.16 -8.70 -0.66
C ASP A 157 27.47 -7.28 -0.15
N ALA A 158 26.45 -6.43 -0.02
CA ALA A 158 26.60 -5.07 0.48
C ALA A 158 27.01 -5.03 1.96
N MET A 159 26.39 -5.88 2.79
CA MET A 159 26.73 -6.02 4.21
C MET A 159 28.17 -6.48 4.38
N GLY A 160 28.58 -7.53 3.66
CA GLY A 160 29.96 -8.03 3.73
C GLY A 160 30.99 -6.96 3.37
N LYS A 161 30.76 -6.19 2.30
CA LYS A 161 31.64 -5.06 1.93
C LYS A 161 31.69 -3.96 2.97
N TRP A 162 30.56 -3.65 3.60
CA TRP A 162 30.51 -2.65 4.65
C TRP A 162 31.29 -3.11 5.89
N ILE A 163 31.12 -4.37 6.31
CA ILE A 163 31.86 -4.95 7.43
C ILE A 163 33.36 -5.01 7.14
N ASP A 164 33.74 -5.42 5.94
CA ASP A 164 35.13 -5.48 5.49
C ASP A 164 35.80 -4.11 5.57
N GLY A 165 35.16 -3.07 5.01
CA GLY A 165 35.65 -1.70 5.08
C GLY A 165 35.73 -1.15 6.52
N MET A 166 34.82 -1.55 7.41
CA MET A 166 34.91 -1.20 8.84
C MET A 166 36.13 -1.84 9.51
N MET A 167 36.44 -3.10 9.19
CA MET A 167 37.62 -3.77 9.73
C MET A 167 38.92 -3.20 9.14
N GLU A 168 38.95 -2.93 7.83
CA GLU A 168 40.06 -2.25 7.16
C GLU A 168 40.35 -0.90 7.83
N ALA A 169 39.31 -0.09 8.06
CA ALA A 169 39.44 1.24 8.65
C ALA A 169 39.94 1.21 10.10
N THR A 170 39.62 0.15 10.86
CA THR A 170 40.12 0.00 12.23
C THR A 170 41.52 -0.61 12.28
N ASN A 171 41.94 -1.34 11.25
CA ASN A 171 43.29 -1.89 11.08
C ASN A 171 43.81 -2.59 12.35
N GLY A 172 42.96 -3.44 12.92
CA GLY A 172 43.22 -4.22 14.14
C GLY A 172 43.21 -3.45 15.46
N TYR A 173 42.92 -2.14 15.44
CA TYR A 173 42.81 -1.36 16.67
C TYR A 173 41.57 -1.75 17.51
N VAL A 174 40.46 -2.04 16.84
CA VAL A 174 39.19 -2.42 17.50
C VAL A 174 39.12 -3.94 17.59
N THR A 175 39.30 -4.47 18.80
CA THR A 175 39.36 -5.92 19.06
C THR A 175 38.05 -6.50 19.59
N SER A 176 37.04 -5.66 19.84
CA SER A 176 35.72 -6.06 20.29
C SER A 176 34.61 -5.33 19.54
N TRP A 177 33.60 -6.09 19.11
CA TRP A 177 32.41 -5.55 18.48
C TRP A 177 31.17 -6.38 18.84
N GLU A 178 30.16 -5.71 19.39
CA GLU A 178 28.84 -6.29 19.62
C GLU A 178 28.00 -6.25 18.34
N VAL A 179 28.34 -7.12 17.39
CA VAL A 179 27.85 -7.13 15.99
C VAL A 179 26.33 -6.94 15.86
N VAL A 180 25.55 -7.49 16.78
CA VAL A 180 24.08 -7.55 16.68
C VAL A 180 23.35 -6.90 17.86
N ASN A 181 24.04 -6.26 18.81
CA ASN A 181 23.39 -5.72 20.01
C ASN A 181 22.31 -4.70 19.65
N GLU A 182 22.63 -3.73 18.78
CA GLU A 182 21.67 -2.71 18.34
C GLU A 182 20.52 -3.28 17.50
N ALA A 183 20.72 -4.43 16.86
CA ALA A 183 19.67 -5.06 16.08
C ALA A 183 18.62 -5.77 16.94
N LEU A 184 18.90 -6.02 18.23
CA LEU A 184 17.95 -6.62 19.17
C LEU A 184 16.92 -5.60 19.63
N SER A 185 15.66 -6.02 19.73
CA SER A 185 14.51 -5.17 20.10
C SER A 185 14.35 -4.97 21.61
N GLY A 186 15.25 -5.55 22.43
CA GLY A 186 15.20 -5.49 23.88
C GLY A 186 14.01 -6.21 24.53
N ALA A 187 13.17 -6.90 23.73
CA ALA A 187 12.01 -7.63 24.19
C ALA A 187 11.94 -9.00 23.50
N ASP A 188 11.48 -9.99 24.27
CA ASP A 188 11.06 -11.30 23.78
C ASP A 188 9.55 -11.25 23.52
N LYS A 189 9.16 -10.91 22.29
CA LYS A 189 7.74 -10.72 21.92
C LYS A 189 7.10 -12.03 21.47
N ASP A 190 7.88 -13.04 21.09
CA ASP A 190 7.38 -14.36 20.69
C ASP A 190 7.37 -15.39 21.84
N GLY A 191 8.03 -15.09 22.96
CA GLY A 191 8.08 -15.90 24.17
C GLY A 191 9.06 -17.07 24.10
N ASP A 192 10.02 -17.05 23.16
CA ASP A 192 11.01 -18.13 23.00
C ASP A 192 12.17 -18.07 24.00
N GLY A 193 12.20 -17.04 24.85
CA GLY A 193 13.25 -16.78 25.83
C GLY A 193 14.43 -15.96 25.30
N LYS A 194 14.35 -15.40 24.09
CA LYS A 194 15.37 -14.55 23.48
C LYS A 194 14.76 -13.24 22.99
N TYR A 195 15.58 -12.20 22.92
CA TYR A 195 15.12 -10.94 22.36
C TYR A 195 14.99 -11.04 20.84
N ASP A 196 13.85 -10.59 20.31
CA ASP A 196 13.60 -10.51 18.88
C ASP A 196 14.54 -9.50 18.22
N LEU A 197 14.83 -9.67 16.94
CA LEU A 197 15.41 -8.60 16.14
C LEU A 197 14.37 -7.54 15.82
N GLN A 198 14.79 -6.27 15.87
CA GLN A 198 14.01 -5.13 15.39
C GLN A 198 13.54 -5.37 13.94
N SER A 199 12.38 -4.86 13.54
CA SER A 199 11.79 -5.17 12.24
C SER A 199 10.64 -4.21 11.95
N ALA A 200 10.72 -3.56 10.80
CA ALA A 200 9.60 -2.79 10.27
C ALA A 200 8.47 -3.72 9.82
N LYS A 201 8.81 -4.90 9.28
CA LYS A 201 7.82 -5.89 8.79
C LYS A 201 7.01 -6.55 9.90
N ARG A 202 7.63 -6.81 11.06
CA ARG A 202 6.95 -7.41 12.22
C ARG A 202 6.27 -6.37 13.12
N GLY A 203 6.36 -5.09 12.79
CA GLY A 203 5.73 -4.00 13.55
C GLY A 203 6.25 -3.90 14.98
N ASN A 204 7.53 -4.23 15.21
CA ASN A 204 8.11 -4.29 16.54
C ASN A 204 9.00 -3.07 16.89
N VAL A 205 9.03 -2.07 16.00
CA VAL A 205 9.69 -0.75 16.11
C VAL A 205 8.66 0.39 16.02
N SER A 206 9.05 1.62 16.34
CA SER A 206 8.17 2.79 16.18
C SER A 206 7.89 3.08 14.70
N ALA A 207 6.80 3.80 14.40
CA ALA A 207 6.46 4.19 13.02
C ALA A 207 7.54 5.09 12.40
N ASP A 208 8.13 5.98 13.20
CA ASP A 208 9.24 6.83 12.77
C ASP A 208 10.49 6.00 12.48
N ASP A 209 10.82 5.01 13.32
CA ASP A 209 11.96 4.13 13.08
C ASP A 209 11.76 3.24 11.85
N ALA A 210 10.55 2.70 11.66
CA ALA A 210 10.19 1.94 10.47
C ALA A 210 10.38 2.74 9.17
N LYS A 211 10.20 4.07 9.23
CA LYS A 211 10.38 5.00 8.11
C LYS A 211 11.85 5.40 7.90
N ASN A 212 12.61 5.55 8.99
CA ASN A 212 13.93 6.19 8.95
C ASN A 212 15.12 5.21 8.97
N ASN A 213 14.90 3.94 9.32
CA ASN A 213 15.97 2.95 9.47
C ASN A 213 15.88 1.81 8.44
N PHE A 214 17.03 1.17 8.20
CA PHE A 214 17.12 -0.02 7.36
C PHE A 214 17.37 -1.27 8.22
N TYR A 215 16.48 -2.25 8.11
CA TYR A 215 16.52 -3.50 8.90
C TYR A 215 16.98 -4.67 8.04
N TRP A 216 18.25 -5.06 8.15
CA TRP A 216 18.86 -6.14 7.35
C TRP A 216 18.09 -7.47 7.45
N GLN A 217 17.69 -7.84 8.65
CA GLN A 217 16.91 -9.03 8.98
C GLN A 217 15.56 -9.13 8.25
N ASP A 218 14.95 -7.99 7.87
CA ASP A 218 13.70 -7.98 7.10
C ASP A 218 13.90 -8.54 5.68
N TYR A 219 15.14 -8.61 5.20
CA TYR A 219 15.50 -9.12 3.88
C TYR A 219 16.33 -10.39 3.94
N LEU A 220 17.24 -10.50 4.90
CA LEU A 220 18.14 -11.65 5.02
C LEU A 220 17.50 -12.81 5.80
N GLY A 221 16.56 -12.50 6.69
CA GLY A 221 16.04 -13.42 7.71
C GLY A 221 16.91 -13.40 8.97
N ASP A 222 16.29 -13.68 10.13
CA ASP A 222 16.92 -13.45 11.43
C ASP A 222 18.20 -14.28 11.64
N LEU A 223 18.14 -15.58 11.34
CA LEU A 223 19.29 -16.49 11.48
C LEU A 223 20.44 -16.14 10.54
N ASP A 224 20.11 -15.85 9.28
CA ASP A 224 21.12 -15.62 8.25
C ASP A 224 21.77 -14.26 8.41
N TYR A 225 21.02 -13.23 8.82
CA TYR A 225 21.60 -11.92 9.17
C TYR A 225 22.67 -12.06 10.25
N VAL A 226 22.32 -12.64 11.41
CA VAL A 226 23.22 -12.76 12.57
C VAL A 226 24.45 -13.57 12.21
N ARG A 227 24.27 -14.72 11.56
CA ARG A 227 25.38 -15.61 11.20
C ARG A 227 26.32 -14.99 10.18
N THR A 228 25.76 -14.34 9.16
CA THR A 228 26.55 -13.72 8.09
C THR A 228 27.35 -12.55 8.64
N ALA A 229 26.72 -11.63 9.39
CA ALA A 229 27.42 -10.48 9.95
C ALA A 229 28.58 -10.89 10.87
N VAL A 230 28.37 -11.90 11.74
CA VAL A 230 29.43 -12.41 12.63
C VAL A 230 30.53 -13.13 11.85
N ALA A 231 30.18 -13.90 10.83
CA ALA A 231 31.15 -14.60 10.00
C ALA A 231 32.03 -13.61 9.22
N ASP A 232 31.43 -12.61 8.58
CA ASP A 232 32.13 -11.57 7.83
C ASP A 232 33.01 -10.72 8.75
N ALA A 233 32.54 -10.38 9.95
CA ALA A 233 33.32 -9.64 10.93
C ALA A 233 34.60 -10.40 11.31
N ARG A 234 34.49 -11.69 11.62
CA ARG A 234 35.64 -12.54 11.99
C ARG A 234 36.62 -12.71 10.85
N LYS A 235 36.11 -12.96 9.65
CA LYS A 235 36.93 -13.10 8.45
C LYS A 235 37.70 -11.82 8.17
N SER A 236 37.00 -10.69 8.09
CA SER A 236 37.59 -9.41 7.74
C SER A 236 38.57 -8.91 8.82
N PHE A 237 38.30 -9.14 10.10
CA PHE A 237 39.25 -8.81 11.18
C PHE A 237 40.60 -9.55 11.01
N ALA A 238 40.56 -10.84 10.66
CA ALA A 238 41.77 -11.62 10.38
C ALA A 238 42.51 -11.12 9.12
N ASP A 239 41.77 -10.65 8.12
CA ASP A 239 42.34 -10.11 6.88
C ASP A 239 42.96 -8.70 7.08
N HIS A 240 42.49 -7.93 8.08
CA HIS A 240 42.89 -6.54 8.34
C HIS A 240 43.68 -6.34 9.64
N ASN A 241 44.74 -7.13 9.80
CA ASN A 241 45.77 -6.99 10.85
C ASN A 241 45.35 -7.24 12.31
N GLY A 242 44.18 -7.82 12.57
CA GLY A 242 43.83 -8.47 13.84
C GLY A 242 44.11 -7.66 15.09
#